data_AF-A0A5B2Z4Y9-F1
#
_entry.id   AF-A0A5B2Z4Y9-F1
#
_cell.length_a   1.000
_cell.length_b   1.000
_cell.length_c   1.000
_cell.angle_alpha   90.00
_cell.angle_beta   90.00
_cell.angle_gamma   90.00
#
_symmetry.space_group_name_H-M   'P 1'
#
loop_
_entity.id
_entity.type
_entity.pdbx_description
1 polymer ?
#
loop_
_entity_poly.entity_id
_entity_poly.type
_entity_poly.pdbx_seq_one_letter_code
_entity_poly.pdbx_strand_id
1 'polypeptide(L)'
;MLSKDQADQIIEHYVLGYARDEIATMLRVSTGSVSNIIGRWRKRNEIPDVDEIRQFMRMLRKTKLTLKQCSEGFRMFQLMNRFSTEENENIDFDQNNFTTFVEELYDVCIKHQLLPNMIISWFRDLIKILYEYQHRTENSNNSNQLEEDNDYSKLKKSIPLATTISSLIEEMKQEVQVCRKKKRELVKEIDSYVIILDNLNKEISNLKQDKIYFLSMYSTFSIVDKYLKENCNIDLSTELELFANVLNGFKEKGYDLKAIFEKYNIATEIDWVIDQNRKTVNSLQEEIEGLQKKKSDNEALLEASRKNWETFTQLEIMKFGLEELKQLWLIVTDIAISRGIDSHEAISVFIRDVEENYYEKLLFENRVIQKKKELEITNNQLILNRHILSDQPFIGTSMSQLYRNGITEHDIVELVHLFQNSFLRNERDKKLRTEAYSNETSKNNGWKALAEDLKKYDGIKEAVRWETINLNKLRDKYSVLIKDMKDLSYLYQTAFHLINLLNNSYSYFKGYFDQCQNKNIFNFMPGNRLVPLIILVSHPSKNDKEEERD
;
A
#
# COMPACT_ATOMS: atom_id res chain seq x y z
N MET A 1 -40.58 57.21 42.03
CA MET A 1 -39.20 56.96 41.57
C MET A 1 -38.47 56.25 42.69
N LEU A 2 -37.83 55.10 42.42
CA LEU A 2 -37.01 54.39 43.41
C LEU A 2 -35.75 55.21 43.70
N SER A 3 -35.29 55.20 44.96
CA SER A 3 -34.02 55.84 45.34
C SER A 3 -32.85 55.14 44.61
N LYS A 4 -31.79 55.89 44.28
CA LYS A 4 -30.59 55.33 43.62
C LYS A 4 -29.98 54.18 44.44
N ASP A 5 -29.97 54.34 45.76
CA ASP A 5 -29.52 53.34 46.73
C ASP A 5 -30.28 52.01 46.64
N GLN A 6 -31.59 52.06 46.37
CA GLN A 6 -32.40 50.86 46.19
C GLN A 6 -32.13 50.17 44.84
N ALA A 7 -31.74 50.93 43.81
CA ALA A 7 -31.38 50.35 42.52
C ALA A 7 -30.04 49.60 42.59
N ASP A 8 -29.09 50.12 43.36
CA ASP A 8 -27.77 49.51 43.56
C ASP A 8 -27.89 48.21 44.37
N GLN A 9 -28.71 48.20 45.43
CA GLN A 9 -29.03 46.98 46.20
C GLN A 9 -29.71 45.90 45.34
N ILE A 10 -30.59 46.29 44.40
CA ILE A 10 -31.21 45.35 43.45
C ILE A 10 -30.14 44.68 42.58
N ILE A 11 -29.14 45.43 42.12
CA ILE A 11 -28.05 44.92 41.28
C ILE A 11 -27.12 44.02 42.10
N GLU A 12 -26.76 44.41 43.32
CA GLU A 12 -25.92 43.61 44.22
C GLU A 12 -26.56 42.25 44.49
N HIS A 13 -27.81 42.21 44.93
CA HIS A 13 -28.51 40.94 45.16
C HIS A 13 -28.69 40.13 43.87
N TYR A 14 -28.84 40.79 42.72
CA TYR A 14 -28.88 40.10 41.44
C TYR A 14 -27.58 39.35 41.14
N VAL A 15 -26.43 40.01 41.32
CA VAL A 15 -25.09 39.42 41.09
C VAL A 15 -24.76 38.35 42.12
N LEU A 16 -25.18 38.52 43.38
CA LEU A 16 -25.07 37.51 44.44
C LEU A 16 -25.96 36.26 44.22
N GLY A 17 -26.69 36.20 43.10
CA GLY A 17 -27.43 35.01 42.70
C GLY A 17 -28.88 34.94 43.17
N TYR A 18 -29.39 35.96 43.89
CA TYR A 18 -30.78 35.96 44.36
C TYR A 18 -31.75 35.94 43.17
N ALA A 19 -32.87 35.24 43.35
CA ALA A 19 -33.93 35.20 42.35
C ALA A 19 -34.70 36.53 42.33
N ARG A 20 -35.34 36.89 41.20
CA ARG A 20 -35.92 38.24 41.03
C ARG A 20 -37.09 38.49 41.97
N ASP A 21 -37.85 37.45 42.24
CA ASP A 21 -38.89 37.35 43.26
C ASP A 21 -38.32 37.51 44.68
N GLU A 22 -37.23 36.82 45.02
CA GLU A 22 -36.55 37.01 46.32
C GLU A 22 -36.12 38.46 46.53
N ILE A 23 -35.51 39.08 45.53
CA ILE A 23 -35.05 40.48 45.57
C ILE A 23 -36.24 41.43 45.73
N ALA A 24 -37.33 41.16 44.99
CA ALA A 24 -38.56 41.94 45.06
C ALA A 24 -39.17 41.89 46.47
N THR A 25 -39.19 40.71 47.10
CA THR A 25 -39.67 40.53 48.47
C THR A 25 -38.75 41.19 49.49
N MET A 26 -37.43 41.05 49.36
CA MET A 26 -36.44 41.62 50.29
C MET A 26 -36.47 43.15 50.30
N LEU A 27 -36.53 43.76 49.12
CA LEU A 27 -36.47 45.22 48.97
C LEU A 27 -37.84 45.88 48.89
N ARG A 28 -38.93 45.11 49.04
CA ARG A 28 -40.33 45.56 48.97
C ARG A 28 -40.64 46.34 47.69
N VAL A 29 -40.15 45.84 46.56
CA VAL A 29 -40.36 46.42 45.22
C VAL A 29 -41.10 45.44 44.33
N SER A 30 -41.75 45.93 43.26
CA SER A 30 -42.38 45.03 42.30
C SER A 30 -41.32 44.25 41.50
N THR A 31 -41.62 43.01 41.13
CA THR A 31 -40.77 42.18 40.25
C THR A 31 -40.51 42.84 38.88
N GLY A 32 -41.47 43.61 38.38
CA GLY A 32 -41.32 44.45 37.19
C GLY A 32 -40.30 45.58 37.37
N SER A 33 -40.27 46.22 38.54
CA SER A 33 -39.27 47.23 38.88
C SER A 33 -37.85 46.65 38.94
N VAL A 34 -37.69 45.48 39.55
CA VAL A 34 -36.42 44.73 39.60
C VAL A 34 -35.93 44.41 38.20
N SER A 35 -36.81 43.85 37.35
CA SER A 35 -36.48 43.49 35.96
C SER A 35 -36.08 44.70 35.12
N ASN A 36 -36.80 45.83 35.26
CA ASN A 36 -36.50 47.07 34.54
C ASN A 36 -35.18 47.72 35.01
N ILE A 37 -34.80 47.57 36.27
CA ILE A 37 -33.52 48.08 36.79
C ILE A 37 -32.38 47.21 36.29
N ILE A 38 -32.47 45.89 36.43
CA ILE A 38 -31.47 44.94 35.92
C ILE A 38 -31.30 45.10 34.40
N GLY A 39 -32.41 45.20 33.65
CA GLY A 39 -32.35 45.36 32.19
C GLY A 39 -31.68 46.66 31.75
N ARG A 40 -31.95 47.77 32.45
CA ARG A 40 -31.28 49.06 32.19
C ARG A 40 -29.80 49.02 32.56
N TRP A 41 -29.46 48.40 33.70
CA TRP A 41 -28.08 48.24 34.14
C TRP A 41 -27.28 47.35 33.18
N ARG A 42 -27.86 46.22 32.75
CA ARG A 42 -27.24 45.31 31.77
C ARG A 42 -26.97 45.99 30.43
N LYS A 43 -27.96 46.73 29.92
CA LYS A 43 -27.83 47.47 28.65
C LYS A 43 -26.81 48.62 28.74
N ARG A 44 -26.65 49.25 29.92
CA ARG A 44 -25.71 50.35 30.11
C ARG A 44 -24.25 49.89 30.15
N ASN A 45 -23.98 48.73 30.72
CA ASN A 45 -22.61 48.32 31.02
C ASN A 45 -22.00 47.34 30.00
N GLU A 46 -22.79 46.81 29.04
CA GLU A 46 -22.32 45.88 27.99
C GLU A 46 -21.39 44.77 28.51
N ILE A 47 -21.62 44.31 29.74
CA ILE A 47 -20.73 43.35 30.40
C ILE A 47 -21.07 41.96 29.86
N PRO A 48 -20.17 41.30 29.10
CA PRO A 48 -20.31 39.89 28.81
C PRO A 48 -20.29 39.09 30.13
N ASP A 49 -21.02 37.99 30.20
CA ASP A 49 -20.87 36.98 31.26
C ASP A 49 -21.47 37.30 32.65
N VAL A 50 -22.23 38.38 32.81
CA VAL A 50 -22.97 38.68 34.06
C VAL A 50 -23.88 37.52 34.50
N ASP A 51 -24.50 36.84 33.54
CA ASP A 51 -25.37 35.69 33.84
C ASP A 51 -24.56 34.47 34.31
N GLU A 52 -23.30 34.33 33.88
CA GLU A 52 -22.39 33.28 34.31
C GLU A 52 -21.89 33.52 35.72
N ILE A 53 -21.48 34.76 36.03
CA ILE A 53 -21.11 35.18 37.40
C ILE A 53 -22.28 34.94 38.35
N ARG A 54 -23.49 35.34 37.94
CA ARG A 54 -24.71 35.10 38.73
C ARG A 54 -24.98 33.61 38.92
N GLN A 55 -24.74 32.80 37.91
CA GLN A 55 -24.93 31.35 37.96
C GLN A 55 -23.93 30.69 38.91
N PHE A 56 -22.67 31.10 38.89
CA PHE A 56 -21.66 30.68 39.85
C PHE A 56 -22.03 31.07 41.30
N MET A 57 -22.47 32.31 41.53
CA MET A 57 -22.90 32.76 42.86
C MET A 57 -24.13 31.99 43.37
N ARG A 58 -25.04 31.57 42.49
CA ARG A 58 -26.13 30.65 42.83
C ARG A 58 -25.63 29.29 43.28
N MET A 59 -24.60 28.75 42.62
CA MET A 59 -24.01 27.47 42.99
C MET A 59 -23.33 27.51 44.36
N LEU A 60 -22.57 28.58 44.63
CA LEU A 60 -21.97 28.81 45.96
C LEU A 60 -23.05 28.86 47.06
N ARG A 61 -24.14 29.59 46.82
CA ARG A 61 -25.24 29.70 47.77
C ARG A 61 -25.96 28.36 47.98
N LYS A 62 -26.15 27.54 46.93
CA LYS A 62 -26.77 26.20 47.03
C LYS A 62 -25.90 25.21 47.80
N THR A 63 -24.59 25.24 47.59
CA THR A 63 -23.62 24.35 48.25
C THR A 63 -23.25 24.81 49.66
N LYS A 64 -23.73 25.99 50.08
CA LYS A 64 -23.33 26.67 51.33
C LYS A 64 -21.82 26.88 51.44
N LEU A 65 -21.12 26.84 50.30
CA LEU A 65 -19.69 27.11 50.24
C LEU A 65 -19.49 28.62 50.12
N THR A 66 -18.58 29.12 50.94
CA THR A 66 -18.11 30.49 50.78
C THR A 66 -17.13 30.56 49.61
N LEU A 67 -17.05 31.72 48.95
CA LEU A 67 -16.09 31.95 47.87
C LEU A 67 -14.65 31.63 48.29
N LYS A 68 -14.33 31.90 49.57
CA LYS A 68 -13.05 31.59 50.20
C LYS A 68 -12.77 30.09 50.31
N GLN A 69 -13.77 29.27 50.63
CA GLN A 69 -13.59 27.81 50.70
C GLN A 69 -13.39 27.19 49.32
N CYS A 70 -14.10 27.70 48.30
CA CYS A 70 -13.89 27.26 46.94
C CYS A 70 -12.49 27.61 46.42
N SER A 71 -11.99 28.81 46.72
CA SER A 71 -10.63 29.19 46.34
C SER A 71 -9.56 28.38 47.07
N GLU A 72 -9.77 28.06 48.35
CA GLU A 72 -8.87 27.19 49.13
C GLU A 72 -8.85 25.75 48.61
N GLY A 73 -10.02 25.15 48.31
CA GLY A 73 -10.10 23.78 47.77
C GLY A 73 -9.45 23.65 46.39
N PHE A 74 -9.64 24.65 45.54
CA PHE A 74 -9.02 24.70 44.22
C PHE A 74 -7.49 24.85 44.31
N ARG A 75 -7.00 25.68 45.24
CA ARG A 75 -5.56 25.84 45.50
C ARG A 75 -4.90 24.56 46.01
N MET A 76 -5.61 23.78 46.84
CA MET A 76 -5.12 22.49 47.32
C MET A 76 -4.96 21.48 46.18
N PHE A 77 -5.96 21.37 45.29
CA PHE A 77 -5.91 20.52 44.10
C PHE A 77 -4.67 20.84 43.23
N GLN A 78 -4.39 22.12 43.01
CA GLN A 78 -3.26 22.56 42.19
C GLN A 78 -1.89 22.30 42.83
N LEU A 79 -1.76 22.51 44.15
CA LEU A 79 -0.52 22.21 44.85
C LEU A 79 -0.17 20.73 44.70
N MET A 80 -1.15 19.84 44.81
CA MET A 80 -0.94 18.40 44.67
C MET A 80 -0.50 17.99 43.26
N ASN A 81 -1.00 18.66 42.21
CA ASN A 81 -0.53 18.42 40.84
C ASN A 81 0.93 18.84 40.61
N ARG A 82 1.43 19.85 41.34
CA ARG A 82 2.81 20.34 41.18
C ARG A 82 3.86 19.46 41.85
N PHE A 83 3.50 18.60 42.79
CA PHE A 83 4.45 17.71 43.47
C PHE A 83 4.73 16.40 42.71
N SER A 84 4.05 16.13 41.59
CA SER A 84 4.13 14.85 40.87
C SER A 84 5.00 14.87 39.59
N THR A 85 5.70 15.97 39.31
CA THR A 85 6.60 16.06 38.14
C THR A 85 8.05 16.01 38.59
N GLU A 86 8.65 14.81 38.65
CA GLU A 86 10.09 14.71 38.39
C GLU A 86 10.30 14.78 36.89
N GLU A 87 11.23 15.65 36.50
CA GLU A 87 11.59 15.91 35.11
C GLU A 87 12.15 14.63 34.49
N ASN A 88 11.64 14.28 33.30
CA ASN A 88 12.05 13.19 32.43
C ASN A 88 11.30 11.86 32.62
N GLU A 89 10.02 11.85 32.27
CA GLU A 89 9.43 10.92 31.31
C GLU A 89 7.98 11.36 31.07
N ASN A 90 7.50 11.26 29.82
CA ASN A 90 6.10 11.50 29.48
C ASN A 90 5.23 10.40 30.12
N ILE A 91 4.97 10.53 31.42
CA ILE A 91 3.96 9.75 32.11
C ILE A 91 2.68 10.56 32.00
N ASP A 92 1.85 10.19 31.01
CA ASP A 92 0.47 10.62 30.91
C ASP A 92 -0.23 10.24 32.22
N PHE A 93 -0.66 11.23 33.00
CA PHE A 93 -1.28 11.00 34.29
C PHE A 93 -2.74 10.62 34.05
N ASP A 94 -2.97 9.36 33.73
CA ASP A 94 -4.32 8.76 33.74
C ASP A 94 -5.01 9.14 35.06
N GLN A 95 -6.30 9.52 35.00
CA GLN A 95 -7.16 9.78 36.16
C GLN A 95 -7.08 8.66 37.23
N ASN A 96 -6.67 7.46 36.84
CA ASN A 96 -6.38 6.33 37.73
C ASN A 96 -5.19 6.57 38.67
N ASN A 97 -4.14 7.29 38.27
CA ASN A 97 -2.97 7.56 39.12
C ASN A 97 -3.26 8.62 40.21
N PHE A 98 -4.13 9.59 39.92
CA PHE A 98 -4.57 10.58 40.93
C PHE A 98 -5.46 9.91 41.97
N THR A 99 -6.36 9.06 41.51
CA THR A 99 -7.26 8.30 42.39
C THR A 99 -6.45 7.36 43.27
N THR A 100 -5.49 6.62 42.68
CA THR A 100 -4.54 5.77 43.42
C THR A 100 -3.69 6.58 44.40
N PHE A 101 -3.18 7.76 44.04
CA PHE A 101 -2.38 8.60 44.95
C PHE A 101 -3.21 9.15 46.11
N VAL A 102 -4.43 9.62 45.86
CA VAL A 102 -5.33 10.11 46.93
C VAL A 102 -5.79 8.95 47.82
N GLU A 103 -6.04 7.77 47.25
CA GLU A 103 -6.32 6.54 48.00
C GLU A 103 -5.13 6.10 48.83
N GLU A 104 -3.90 6.12 48.30
CA GLU A 104 -2.68 5.81 49.04
C GLU A 104 -2.40 6.83 50.15
N LEU A 105 -2.57 8.14 49.86
CA LEU A 105 -2.43 9.20 50.86
C LEU A 105 -3.47 9.04 51.97
N TYR A 106 -4.71 8.70 51.60
CA TYR A 106 -5.80 8.44 52.54
C TYR A 106 -5.56 7.17 53.36
N ASP A 107 -5.05 6.10 52.75
CA ASP A 107 -4.69 4.85 53.41
C ASP A 107 -3.51 5.03 54.36
N VAL A 108 -2.50 5.83 53.97
CA VAL A 108 -1.40 6.24 54.85
C VAL A 108 -1.92 7.10 56.01
N CYS A 109 -2.88 8.00 55.76
CA CYS A 109 -3.54 8.76 56.82
C CYS A 109 -4.27 7.86 57.81
N ILE A 110 -5.05 6.89 57.32
CA ILE A 110 -5.76 5.93 58.16
C ILE A 110 -4.78 5.04 58.93
N LYS A 111 -3.77 4.48 58.26
CA LYS A 111 -2.75 3.60 58.83
C LYS A 111 -1.95 4.27 59.94
N HIS A 112 -1.67 5.57 59.82
CA HIS A 112 -0.94 6.35 60.81
C HIS A 112 -1.83 7.21 61.72
N GLN A 113 -3.15 7.06 61.66
CA GLN A 113 -4.14 7.85 62.41
C GLN A 113 -3.97 9.38 62.25
N LEU A 114 -3.52 9.81 61.07
CA LEU A 114 -3.36 11.21 60.73
C LEU A 114 -4.68 11.77 60.22
N LEU A 115 -5.12 12.89 60.80
CA LEU A 115 -6.28 13.62 60.30
C LEU A 115 -5.88 14.40 59.03
N PRO A 116 -6.69 14.42 57.96
CA PRO A 116 -6.40 15.16 56.72
C PRO A 116 -6.03 16.63 56.96
N ASN A 117 -6.59 17.24 58.01
CA ASN A 117 -6.33 18.62 58.40
C ASN A 117 -4.87 18.87 58.84
N MET A 118 -4.16 17.85 59.31
CA MET A 118 -2.74 17.95 59.71
C MET A 118 -1.81 18.05 58.49
N ILE A 119 -2.13 17.34 57.40
CA ILE A 119 -1.39 17.44 56.14
C ILE A 119 -1.53 18.85 55.55
N ILE A 120 -2.75 19.41 55.62
CA ILE A 120 -3.02 20.79 55.21
C ILE A 120 -2.21 21.80 56.03
N SER A 121 -2.03 21.57 57.34
CA SER A 121 -1.15 22.43 58.14
C SER A 121 0.31 22.33 57.74
N TRP A 122 0.82 21.12 57.44
CA TRP A 122 2.20 20.95 57.00
C TRP A 122 2.48 21.62 55.66
N PHE A 123 1.54 21.58 54.71
CA PHE A 123 1.63 22.34 53.46
C PHE A 123 1.58 23.86 53.68
N ARG A 124 0.77 24.34 54.63
CA ARG A 124 0.76 25.77 55.00
C ARG A 124 2.08 26.21 55.61
N ASP A 125 2.68 25.40 56.46
CA ASP A 125 3.97 25.69 57.09
C ASP A 125 5.09 25.75 56.05
N LEU A 126 5.07 24.84 55.06
CA LEU A 126 5.98 24.85 53.91
C LEU A 126 5.84 26.11 53.04
N ILE A 127 4.61 26.56 52.78
CA ILE A 127 4.33 27.78 52.02
C ILE A 127 4.75 29.03 52.79
N LYS A 128 4.61 29.02 54.12
CA LYS A 128 5.03 30.13 54.98
C LYS A 128 6.55 30.31 54.96
N ILE A 129 7.30 29.21 54.98
CA ILE A 129 8.77 29.21 54.85
C ILE A 129 9.20 29.78 53.49
N LEU A 130 8.47 29.46 52.41
CA LEU A 130 8.71 30.01 51.07
C LEU A 130 8.42 31.51 50.96
N TYR A 131 7.37 32.00 51.63
CA TYR A 131 7.00 33.42 51.65
C TYR A 131 7.94 34.29 52.49
N GLU A 132 8.47 33.77 53.60
CA GLU A 132 9.42 34.50 54.47
C GLU A 132 10.80 34.67 53.80
N TYR A 133 11.12 33.87 52.77
CA TYR A 133 12.34 33.98 51.97
C TYR A 133 12.29 35.12 50.93
N GLN A 134 11.10 35.55 50.49
CA GLN A 134 10.92 36.56 49.43
C GLN A 134 10.78 38.01 49.92
N HIS A 135 10.60 38.25 51.23
CA HIS A 135 10.37 39.59 51.78
C HIS A 135 11.58 40.22 52.52
N ARG A 136 12.81 39.72 52.29
CA ARG A 136 14.04 40.28 52.89
C ARG A 136 14.82 41.25 52.02
N THR A 137 14.34 41.61 50.84
CA THR A 137 14.92 42.67 50.02
C THR A 137 13.84 43.67 49.64
N GLU A 138 14.12 44.95 49.93
CA GLU A 138 13.37 46.15 49.52
C GLU A 138 12.23 46.61 50.46
N ASN A 139 12.59 47.40 51.47
CA ASN A 139 12.23 48.83 51.51
C ASN A 139 12.69 49.52 52.81
N SER A 140 13.30 50.71 52.66
CA SER A 140 13.50 51.69 53.72
C SER A 140 13.35 53.11 53.15
N ASN A 141 12.57 53.93 53.87
CA ASN A 141 12.60 55.41 53.99
C ASN A 141 11.36 56.20 53.50
N ASN A 142 10.43 56.46 54.44
CA ASN A 142 10.06 57.75 55.08
C ASN A 142 10.30 59.08 54.33
N SER A 143 9.65 60.23 54.59
CA SER A 143 8.34 60.74 55.09
C SER A 143 8.49 62.28 55.30
N ASN A 144 7.39 63.01 55.59
CA ASN A 144 7.25 64.39 56.17
C ASN A 144 6.95 65.54 55.16
N GLN A 145 6.20 66.65 55.42
CA GLN A 145 5.54 67.27 56.60
C GLN A 145 4.54 68.40 56.17
N LEU A 146 3.92 69.10 57.15
CA LEU A 146 2.72 70.01 57.16
C LEU A 146 3.01 71.53 57.35
N GLU A 147 1.91 72.34 57.40
CA GLU A 147 1.65 73.73 57.99
C GLU A 147 1.57 74.94 57.00
N GLU A 148 0.87 76.10 57.17
CA GLU A 148 -0.27 76.69 57.94
C GLU A 148 -0.59 78.14 57.38
N ASP A 149 -1.72 78.75 57.79
CA ASP A 149 -1.93 80.18 58.23
C ASP A 149 -2.84 81.26 57.50
N ASN A 150 -3.36 82.21 58.33
CA ASN A 150 -4.46 83.23 58.25
C ASN A 150 -4.17 84.65 57.62
N ASP A 151 -5.19 85.56 57.49
CA ASP A 151 -5.26 86.98 58.05
C ASP A 151 -6.42 87.92 57.51
N TYR A 152 -6.73 89.00 58.27
CA TYR A 152 -7.87 89.97 58.33
C TYR A 152 -7.72 91.35 57.60
N SER A 153 -8.82 92.15 57.45
CA SER A 153 -9.05 93.52 58.07
C SER A 153 -9.82 94.66 57.29
N LYS A 154 -10.58 95.50 58.07
CA LYS A 154 -10.88 96.99 58.01
C LYS A 154 -11.63 97.63 56.80
N LEU A 155 -12.35 98.79 56.79
CA LEU A 155 -12.47 100.04 57.61
C LEU A 155 -13.78 100.87 57.30
N LYS A 156 -14.11 101.84 58.19
CA LYS A 156 -15.20 102.88 58.30
C LYS A 156 -15.45 103.88 57.13
N LYS A 157 -16.66 104.50 57.05
CA LYS A 157 -16.93 105.88 56.53
C LYS A 157 -18.13 106.61 57.18
N SER A 158 -18.12 107.96 57.12
CA SER A 158 -18.84 108.98 57.91
C SER A 158 -20.20 109.48 57.35
N ILE A 159 -20.97 110.23 58.16
CA ILE A 159 -22.35 110.74 57.90
C ILE A 159 -22.38 112.29 57.76
N PRO A 160 -23.18 112.89 56.84
CA PRO A 160 -23.47 114.34 56.76
C PRO A 160 -24.93 114.77 57.11
N LEU A 161 -25.14 116.10 57.21
CA LEU A 161 -26.20 116.90 57.89
C LEU A 161 -27.69 116.81 57.44
N ALA A 162 -28.56 117.17 58.41
CA ALA A 162 -29.98 116.80 58.65
C ALA A 162 -31.11 117.22 57.69
N THR A 163 -30.87 117.97 56.61
CA THR A 163 -31.96 118.42 55.71
C THR A 163 -31.88 117.87 54.29
N THR A 164 -30.73 117.33 53.89
CA THR A 164 -30.61 116.29 52.85
C THR A 164 -30.80 114.89 53.44
N ILE A 165 -30.70 114.73 54.78
CA ILE A 165 -30.91 113.44 55.45
C ILE A 165 -32.27 112.84 55.15
N SER A 166 -33.37 113.58 55.03
CA SER A 166 -34.67 112.94 54.76
C SER A 166 -34.79 112.38 53.34
N SER A 167 -34.34 113.11 52.32
CA SER A 167 -34.35 112.59 50.93
C SER A 167 -33.28 111.52 50.74
N LEU A 168 -32.11 111.68 51.36
CA LEU A 168 -31.01 110.72 51.34
C LEU A 168 -31.32 109.49 52.19
N ILE A 169 -32.07 109.60 53.30
CA ILE A 169 -32.60 108.44 54.04
C ILE A 169 -33.58 107.69 53.17
N GLU A 170 -34.45 108.37 52.43
CA GLU A 170 -35.44 107.68 51.60
C GLU A 170 -34.80 107.05 50.35
N GLU A 171 -33.85 107.72 49.71
CA GLU A 171 -33.00 107.17 48.65
C GLU A 171 -32.14 106.01 49.17
N MET A 172 -31.48 106.17 50.31
CA MET A 172 -30.73 105.07 50.96
C MET A 172 -31.65 103.94 51.43
N LYS A 173 -32.89 104.19 51.84
CA LYS A 173 -33.87 103.13 52.14
C LYS A 173 -34.26 102.38 50.87
N GLN A 174 -34.49 103.07 49.76
CA GLN A 174 -34.76 102.44 48.48
C GLN A 174 -33.54 101.64 47.99
N GLU A 175 -32.34 102.19 48.05
CA GLU A 175 -31.09 101.47 47.77
C GLU A 175 -30.90 100.28 48.68
N VAL A 176 -31.17 100.40 49.99
CA VAL A 176 -31.14 99.29 50.94
C VAL A 176 -32.19 98.24 50.57
N GLN A 177 -33.36 98.62 50.09
CA GLN A 177 -34.40 97.69 49.67
C GLN A 177 -34.03 96.96 48.37
N VAL A 178 -33.43 97.67 47.40
CA VAL A 178 -32.86 97.10 46.18
C VAL A 178 -31.71 96.15 46.52
N CYS A 179 -30.76 96.58 47.36
CA CYS A 179 -29.67 95.75 47.87
C CYS A 179 -30.19 94.53 48.64
N ARG A 180 -31.28 94.65 49.42
CA ARG A 180 -31.93 93.50 50.10
C ARG A 180 -32.61 92.54 49.12
N LYS A 181 -33.17 93.02 48.01
CA LYS A 181 -33.71 92.15 46.95
C LYS A 181 -32.57 91.43 46.23
N LYS A 182 -31.54 92.16 45.81
CA LYS A 182 -30.36 91.61 45.15
C LYS A 182 -29.59 90.62 46.03
N LYS A 183 -29.46 90.90 47.33
CA LYS A 183 -28.93 89.96 48.32
C LYS A 183 -29.75 88.68 48.38
N ARG A 184 -31.09 88.77 48.38
CA ARG A 184 -31.98 87.59 48.39
C ARG A 184 -31.88 86.78 47.10
N GLU A 185 -31.76 87.44 45.96
CA GLU A 185 -31.53 86.78 44.67
C GLU A 185 -30.18 86.06 44.64
N LEU A 186 -29.11 86.75 45.06
CA LEU A 186 -27.77 86.15 45.17
C LEU A 186 -27.74 84.98 46.14
N VAL A 187 -28.42 85.06 47.28
CA VAL A 187 -28.51 83.92 48.23
C VAL A 187 -29.21 82.72 47.59
N LYS A 188 -30.32 82.93 46.86
CA LYS A 188 -30.98 81.86 46.12
C LYS A 188 -30.09 81.24 45.03
N GLU A 189 -29.28 82.06 44.38
CA GLU A 189 -28.32 81.60 43.37
C GLU A 189 -27.18 80.79 44.03
N ILE A 190 -26.67 81.25 45.17
CA ILE A 190 -25.68 80.50 45.96
C ILE A 190 -26.26 79.15 46.39
N ASP A 191 -27.49 79.12 46.92
CA ASP A 191 -28.15 77.89 47.34
C ASP A 191 -28.36 76.93 46.17
N SER A 192 -28.71 77.43 44.97
CA SER A 192 -28.84 76.59 43.78
C SER A 192 -27.50 76.05 43.30
N TYR A 193 -26.42 76.84 43.34
CA TYR A 193 -25.07 76.36 43.02
C TYR A 193 -24.58 75.32 44.02
N VAL A 194 -24.87 75.46 45.31
CA VAL A 194 -24.52 74.45 46.33
C VAL A 194 -25.19 73.11 46.03
N ILE A 195 -26.47 73.11 45.63
CA ILE A 195 -27.19 71.89 45.24
C ILE A 195 -26.55 71.24 43.99
N ILE A 196 -26.15 72.05 43.01
CA ILE A 196 -25.46 71.54 41.80
C ILE A 196 -24.12 70.91 42.17
N LEU A 197 -23.35 71.55 43.05
CA LEU A 197 -22.04 71.08 43.49
C LEU A 197 -22.15 69.75 44.24
N ASP A 198 -23.16 69.59 45.10
CA ASP A 198 -23.45 68.33 45.79
C ASP A 198 -23.85 67.21 44.83
N ASN A 199 -24.64 67.51 43.79
CA ASN A 199 -25.02 66.53 42.78
C ASN A 199 -23.81 66.10 41.93
N LEU A 200 -22.95 67.04 41.53
CA LEU A 200 -21.72 66.73 40.78
C LEU A 200 -20.76 65.88 41.63
N ASN A 201 -20.61 66.19 42.92
CA ASN A 201 -19.79 65.38 43.83
C ASN A 201 -20.30 63.95 43.98
N LYS A 202 -21.62 63.76 44.03
CA LYS A 202 -22.24 62.42 44.01
C LYS A 202 -21.97 61.71 42.69
N GLU A 203 -22.06 62.39 41.55
CA GLU A 203 -21.82 61.79 40.24
C GLU A 203 -20.35 61.36 40.07
N ILE A 204 -19.40 62.21 40.49
CA ILE A 204 -17.96 61.89 40.52
C ILE A 204 -17.68 60.67 41.40
N SER A 205 -18.34 60.57 42.56
CA SER A 205 -18.16 59.43 43.47
C SER A 205 -18.67 58.12 42.85
N ASN A 206 -19.81 58.16 42.16
CA ASN A 206 -20.35 56.99 41.46
C ASN A 206 -19.44 56.56 40.29
N LEU A 207 -18.94 57.50 39.49
CA LEU A 207 -18.02 57.19 38.39
C LEU A 207 -16.71 56.58 38.90
N LYS A 208 -16.22 57.01 40.07
CA LYS A 208 -15.06 56.38 40.72
C LYS A 208 -15.36 54.93 41.12
N GLN A 209 -16.53 54.67 41.71
CA GLN A 209 -16.97 53.34 42.10
C GLN A 209 -17.09 52.40 40.88
N ASP A 210 -17.74 52.87 39.80
CA ASP A 210 -17.91 52.13 38.55
C ASP A 210 -16.57 51.80 37.90
N LYS A 211 -15.63 52.75 37.91
CA LYS A 211 -14.26 52.53 37.41
C LYS A 211 -13.50 51.48 38.22
N ILE A 212 -13.63 51.50 39.55
CA ILE A 212 -13.01 50.48 40.43
C ILE A 212 -13.61 49.11 40.15
N TYR A 213 -14.93 49.02 39.98
CA TYR A 213 -15.61 47.78 39.65
C TYR A 213 -15.14 47.22 38.29
N PHE A 214 -15.07 48.06 37.25
CA PHE A 214 -14.59 47.65 35.93
C PHE A 214 -13.13 47.17 35.96
N LEU A 215 -12.25 47.89 36.66
CA LEU A 215 -10.85 47.48 36.84
C LEU A 215 -10.73 46.14 37.58
N SER A 216 -11.60 45.89 38.57
CA SER A 216 -11.65 44.61 39.28
C SER A 216 -12.13 43.46 38.41
N MET A 217 -13.05 43.73 37.49
CA MET A 217 -13.58 42.71 36.57
C MET A 217 -12.56 42.39 35.47
N TYR A 218 -11.91 43.41 34.91
CA TYR A 218 -10.86 43.21 33.92
C TYR A 218 -9.65 42.49 34.51
N SER A 219 -9.27 42.82 35.75
CA SER A 219 -8.16 42.12 36.42
C SER A 219 -8.51 40.67 36.72
N THR A 220 -9.74 40.38 37.16
CA THR A 220 -10.18 38.98 37.38
C THR A 220 -10.24 38.20 36.08
N PHE A 221 -10.73 38.79 34.98
CA PHE A 221 -10.73 38.15 33.66
C PHE A 221 -9.31 37.87 33.18
N SER A 222 -8.40 38.85 33.27
CA SER A 222 -7.00 38.67 32.87
C SER A 222 -6.27 37.63 33.74
N ILE A 223 -6.61 37.54 35.03
CA ILE A 223 -6.10 36.50 35.91
C ILE A 223 -6.63 35.12 35.48
N VAL A 224 -7.92 35.00 35.15
CA VAL A 224 -8.54 33.74 34.71
C VAL A 224 -7.98 33.29 33.36
N ASP A 225 -7.85 34.22 32.40
CA ASP A 225 -7.28 33.97 31.08
C ASP A 225 -5.81 33.54 31.16
N LYS A 226 -4.99 34.29 31.89
CA LYS A 226 -3.60 33.93 32.14
C LYS A 226 -3.51 32.57 32.85
N TYR A 227 -4.37 32.33 33.82
CA TYR A 227 -4.39 31.08 34.57
C TYR A 227 -4.77 29.88 33.71
N LEU A 228 -5.80 29.98 32.86
CA LEU A 228 -6.23 28.91 31.97
C LEU A 228 -5.19 28.64 30.87
N LYS A 229 -4.56 29.69 30.35
CA LYS A 229 -3.51 29.56 29.33
C LYS A 229 -2.24 28.93 29.89
N GLU A 230 -1.81 29.34 31.10
CA GLU A 230 -0.58 28.82 31.72
C GLU A 230 -0.76 27.42 32.33
N ASN A 231 -1.95 27.07 32.83
CA ASN A 231 -2.14 25.82 33.60
C ASN A 231 -2.99 24.76 32.92
N CYS A 232 -3.90 25.14 32.01
CA CYS A 232 -4.77 24.20 31.30
C CYS A 232 -4.45 24.11 29.80
N ASN A 233 -3.52 24.94 29.30
CA ASN A 233 -3.24 25.12 27.88
C ASN A 233 -4.49 25.51 27.06
N ILE A 234 -5.48 26.13 27.72
CA ILE A 234 -6.72 26.60 27.10
C ILE A 234 -6.57 28.10 26.89
N ASP A 235 -6.56 28.52 25.63
CA ASP A 235 -6.58 29.92 25.26
C ASP A 235 -8.04 30.37 25.11
N LEU A 236 -8.55 31.12 26.09
CA LEU A 236 -9.93 31.63 26.06
C LEU A 236 -10.16 32.56 24.88
N SER A 237 -9.11 33.13 24.27
CA SER A 237 -9.25 33.95 23.07
C SER A 237 -9.65 33.14 21.82
N THR A 238 -9.36 31.83 21.78
CA THR A 238 -9.68 30.95 20.65
C THR A 238 -10.74 29.90 20.95
N GLU A 239 -10.86 29.45 22.21
CA GLU A 239 -11.70 28.30 22.59
C GLU A 239 -12.90 28.66 23.48
N LEU A 240 -13.23 29.96 23.60
CA LEU A 240 -14.33 30.47 24.42
C LEU A 240 -15.65 29.70 24.21
N GLU A 241 -15.94 29.36 22.96
CA GLU A 241 -17.20 28.72 22.55
C GLU A 241 -17.26 27.25 23.00
N LEU A 242 -16.14 26.52 22.92
CA LEU A 242 -16.05 25.13 23.40
C LEU A 242 -16.17 25.08 24.93
N PHE A 243 -15.50 26.01 25.61
CA PHE A 243 -15.57 26.12 27.07
C PHE A 243 -16.99 26.48 27.55
N ALA A 244 -17.67 27.40 26.86
CA ALA A 244 -19.07 27.75 27.13
C ALA A 244 -20.03 26.56 26.89
N ASN A 245 -19.78 25.76 25.85
CA ASN A 245 -20.59 24.56 25.56
C ASN A 245 -20.43 23.48 26.63
N VAL A 246 -19.21 23.26 27.11
CA VAL A 246 -18.95 22.36 28.24
C VAL A 246 -19.70 22.83 29.47
N LEU A 247 -19.57 24.11 29.84
CA LEU A 247 -20.30 24.73 30.96
C LEU A 247 -21.84 24.60 30.84
N ASN A 248 -22.37 24.74 29.63
CA ASN A 248 -23.80 24.50 29.36
C ASN A 248 -24.19 23.03 29.52
N GLY A 249 -23.33 22.08 29.13
CA GLY A 249 -23.55 20.65 29.38
C GLY A 249 -23.63 20.31 30.88
N PHE A 250 -22.79 20.95 31.70
CA PHE A 250 -22.86 20.84 33.16
C PHE A 250 -24.16 21.43 33.73
N LYS A 251 -24.66 22.51 33.12
CA LYS A 251 -25.92 23.19 33.51
C LYS A 251 -27.16 22.35 33.22
N GLU A 252 -27.25 21.71 32.06
CA GLU A 252 -28.40 20.87 31.68
C GLU A 252 -28.60 19.67 32.62
N LYS A 253 -27.50 19.17 33.20
CA LYS A 253 -27.50 18.05 34.15
C LYS A 253 -27.56 18.46 35.62
N GLY A 254 -27.79 19.74 35.90
CA GLY A 254 -27.96 20.23 37.26
C GLY A 254 -26.71 20.12 38.15
N TYR A 255 -25.53 20.02 37.52
CA TYR A 255 -24.23 19.85 38.21
C TYR A 255 -24.17 18.62 39.12
N ASP A 256 -25.00 17.61 38.88
CA ASP A 256 -24.86 16.32 39.54
C ASP A 256 -23.61 15.64 38.99
N LEU A 257 -22.51 15.75 39.76
CA LEU A 257 -21.22 15.17 39.41
C LEU A 257 -21.37 13.70 39.06
N LYS A 258 -22.25 12.96 39.74
CA LYS A 258 -22.44 11.52 39.51
C LYS A 258 -23.10 11.26 38.16
N ALA A 259 -24.18 11.99 37.85
CA ALA A 259 -24.87 11.86 36.56
C ALA A 259 -24.01 12.32 35.37
N ILE A 260 -23.14 13.32 35.59
CA ILE A 260 -22.21 13.81 34.57
C ILE A 260 -21.07 12.82 34.36
N PHE A 261 -20.51 12.27 35.43
CA PHE A 261 -19.50 11.22 35.36
C PHE A 261 -20.03 9.97 34.70
N GLU A 262 -21.26 9.53 35.04
CA GLU A 262 -21.90 8.38 34.40
C GLU A 262 -22.07 8.62 32.90
N LYS A 263 -22.48 9.82 32.48
CA LYS A 263 -22.62 10.14 31.06
C LYS A 263 -21.27 10.22 30.33
N TYR A 264 -20.24 10.77 30.97
CA TYR A 264 -18.89 10.81 30.40
C TYR A 264 -18.26 9.41 30.34
N ASN A 265 -18.48 8.56 31.36
CA ASN A 265 -18.06 7.17 31.35
C ASN A 265 -18.78 6.38 30.25
N ILE A 266 -20.07 6.63 30.03
CA ILE A 266 -20.80 6.04 28.90
C ILE A 266 -20.20 6.56 27.58
N ALA A 267 -19.84 7.84 27.49
CA ALA A 267 -19.22 8.39 26.28
C ALA A 267 -17.84 7.78 26.01
N THR A 268 -16.99 7.61 27.03
CA THR A 268 -15.68 6.96 26.89
C THR A 268 -15.80 5.47 26.60
N GLU A 269 -16.79 4.79 27.18
CA GLU A 269 -17.10 3.39 26.86
C GLU A 269 -17.57 3.25 25.40
N ILE A 270 -18.41 4.18 24.92
CA ILE A 270 -18.81 4.24 23.51
C ILE A 270 -17.60 4.51 22.61
N ASP A 271 -16.72 5.45 22.96
CA ASP A 271 -15.50 5.73 22.19
C ASP A 271 -14.57 4.51 22.12
N TRP A 272 -14.44 3.78 23.24
CA TRP A 272 -13.70 2.52 23.27
C TRP A 272 -14.32 1.46 22.35
N VAL A 273 -15.65 1.30 22.39
CA VAL A 273 -16.38 0.39 21.49
C VAL A 273 -16.23 0.83 20.03
N ILE A 274 -16.25 2.12 19.74
CA ILE A 274 -16.02 2.67 18.39
C ILE A 274 -14.61 2.33 17.93
N ASP A 275 -13.59 2.50 18.76
CA ASP A 275 -12.20 2.17 18.42
C ASP A 275 -12.00 0.67 18.18
N GLN A 276 -12.61 -0.18 19.02
CA GLN A 276 -12.62 -1.64 18.81
C GLN A 276 -13.31 -2.00 17.49
N ASN A 277 -14.48 -1.44 17.22
CA ASN A 277 -15.20 -1.66 15.98
C ASN A 277 -14.39 -1.20 14.76
N ARG A 278 -13.70 -0.05 14.86
CA ARG A 278 -12.82 0.46 13.80
C ARG A 278 -11.65 -0.49 13.54
N LYS A 279 -11.04 -1.05 14.59
CA LYS A 279 -10.00 -2.07 14.46
C LYS A 279 -10.51 -3.33 13.76
N THR A 280 -11.68 -3.83 14.13
CA THR A 280 -12.30 -4.98 13.42
C THR A 280 -12.62 -4.66 11.96
N VAL A 281 -13.18 -3.48 11.67
CA VAL A 281 -13.47 -3.07 10.28
C VAL A 281 -12.18 -3.03 9.46
N ASN A 282 -11.10 -2.45 10.00
CA ASN A 282 -9.81 -2.43 9.32
C ASN A 282 -9.26 -3.85 9.07
N SER A 283 -9.34 -4.74 10.07
CA SER A 283 -8.90 -6.13 9.88
C SER A 283 -9.70 -6.89 8.82
N LEU A 284 -11.01 -6.66 8.76
CA LEU A 284 -11.88 -7.25 7.73
C LEU A 284 -11.60 -6.65 6.35
N GLN A 285 -11.29 -5.35 6.28
CA GLN A 285 -10.90 -4.68 5.04
C GLN A 285 -9.60 -5.29 4.47
N GLU A 286 -8.59 -5.48 5.32
CA GLU A 286 -7.33 -6.15 4.94
C GLU A 286 -7.58 -7.58 4.47
N GLU A 287 -8.49 -8.32 5.12
CA GLU A 287 -8.87 -9.66 4.68
C GLU A 287 -9.58 -9.65 3.31
N ILE A 288 -10.48 -8.69 3.08
CA ILE A 288 -11.17 -8.50 1.79
C ILE A 288 -10.16 -8.20 0.69
N GLU A 289 -9.21 -7.29 0.92
CA GLU A 289 -8.15 -6.96 -0.04
C GLU A 289 -7.27 -8.18 -0.34
N GLY A 290 -6.91 -8.95 0.69
CA GLY A 290 -6.18 -10.20 0.55
C GLY A 290 -6.95 -11.25 -0.27
N LEU A 291 -8.25 -11.38 -0.06
CA LEU A 291 -9.11 -12.29 -0.82
C LEU A 291 -9.32 -11.82 -2.26
N GLN A 292 -9.47 -10.51 -2.50
CA GLN A 292 -9.57 -9.95 -3.85
C GLN A 292 -8.29 -10.19 -4.65
N LYS A 293 -7.13 -10.03 -4.03
CA LYS A 293 -5.84 -10.36 -4.67
C LYS A 293 -5.78 -11.84 -5.05
N LYS A 294 -6.10 -12.74 -4.12
CA LYS A 294 -6.15 -14.19 -4.40
C LYS A 294 -7.14 -14.53 -5.51
N LYS A 295 -8.30 -13.87 -5.56
CA LYS A 295 -9.28 -14.03 -6.62
C LYS A 295 -8.68 -13.62 -7.98
N SER A 296 -8.03 -12.47 -8.05
CA SER A 296 -7.38 -11.99 -9.28
C SER A 296 -6.27 -12.93 -9.75
N ASP A 297 -5.44 -13.43 -8.84
CA ASP A 297 -4.38 -14.40 -9.15
C ASP A 297 -4.97 -15.71 -9.72
N ASN A 298 -6.06 -16.20 -9.12
CA ASN A 298 -6.76 -17.40 -9.59
C ASN A 298 -7.44 -17.18 -10.95
N GLU A 299 -8.02 -16.00 -11.20
CA GLU A 299 -8.60 -15.65 -12.51
C GLU A 299 -7.52 -15.60 -13.60
N ALA A 300 -6.34 -15.05 -13.30
CA ALA A 300 -5.21 -15.06 -14.22
C ALA A 300 -4.73 -16.49 -14.53
N LEU A 301 -4.69 -17.37 -13.52
CA LEU A 301 -4.33 -18.78 -13.69
C LEU A 301 -5.38 -19.56 -14.50
N LEU A 302 -6.66 -19.28 -14.29
CA LEU A 302 -7.77 -19.84 -15.08
C LEU A 302 -7.68 -19.41 -16.54
N GLU A 303 -7.41 -18.14 -16.80
CA GLU A 303 -7.27 -17.62 -18.16
C GLU A 303 -6.05 -18.21 -18.88
N ALA A 304 -4.91 -18.36 -18.18
CA ALA A 304 -3.75 -19.07 -18.71
C ALA A 304 -4.05 -20.54 -19.02
N SER A 305 -4.77 -21.22 -18.11
CA SER A 305 -5.19 -22.61 -18.31
C SER A 305 -6.16 -22.75 -19.48
N ARG A 306 -7.07 -21.78 -19.67
CA ARG A 306 -8.00 -21.73 -20.80
C ARG A 306 -7.28 -21.58 -22.13
N LYS A 307 -6.30 -20.66 -22.22
CA LYS A 307 -5.46 -20.49 -23.41
C LYS A 307 -4.66 -21.75 -23.73
N ASN A 308 -4.10 -22.40 -22.71
CA ASN A 308 -3.41 -23.68 -22.87
C ASN A 308 -4.38 -24.75 -23.39
N TRP A 309 -5.59 -24.83 -22.82
CA TRP A 309 -6.61 -25.77 -23.27
C TRP A 309 -7.06 -25.53 -24.71
N GLU A 310 -7.26 -24.28 -25.11
CA GLU A 310 -7.56 -23.92 -26.50
C GLU A 310 -6.43 -24.34 -27.44
N THR A 311 -5.17 -24.13 -27.02
CA THR A 311 -3.99 -24.58 -27.78
C THR A 311 -3.95 -26.10 -27.91
N PHE A 312 -4.20 -26.85 -26.83
CA PHE A 312 -4.30 -28.31 -26.88
C PHE A 312 -5.45 -28.79 -27.77
N THR A 313 -6.60 -28.12 -27.70
CA THR A 313 -7.76 -28.44 -28.53
C THR A 313 -7.42 -28.20 -30.02
N GLN A 314 -6.72 -27.12 -30.35
CA GLN A 314 -6.26 -26.86 -31.71
C GLN A 314 -5.24 -27.92 -32.18
N LEU A 315 -4.29 -28.30 -31.33
CA LEU A 315 -3.34 -29.38 -31.63
C LEU A 315 -4.05 -30.71 -31.88
N GLU A 316 -5.06 -31.04 -31.07
CA GLU A 316 -5.87 -32.24 -31.24
C GLU A 316 -6.70 -32.20 -32.54
N ILE A 317 -7.29 -31.06 -32.90
CA ILE A 317 -7.96 -30.86 -34.21
C ILE A 317 -6.98 -31.06 -35.38
N MET A 318 -5.72 -30.64 -35.22
CA MET A 318 -4.65 -30.88 -36.18
C MET A 318 -4.12 -32.33 -36.17
N LYS A 319 -4.72 -33.22 -35.36
CA LYS A 319 -4.29 -34.61 -35.13
C LYS A 319 -2.91 -34.76 -34.48
N PHE A 320 -2.43 -33.70 -33.83
CA PHE A 320 -1.27 -33.73 -32.94
C PHE A 320 -1.76 -33.91 -31.50
N GLY A 321 -2.17 -35.14 -31.16
CA GLY A 321 -2.50 -35.49 -29.79
C GLY A 321 -1.25 -35.56 -28.89
N LEU A 322 -1.49 -35.85 -27.61
CA LEU A 322 -0.41 -35.92 -26.61
C LEU A 322 0.57 -37.07 -26.88
N GLU A 323 0.06 -38.19 -27.43
CA GLU A 323 0.88 -39.35 -27.78
C GLU A 323 1.78 -39.04 -28.98
N GLU A 324 1.24 -38.38 -30.01
CA GLU A 324 1.97 -37.98 -31.21
C GLU A 324 3.04 -36.94 -30.89
N LEU A 325 2.75 -35.96 -30.02
CA LEU A 325 3.73 -34.98 -29.56
C LEU A 325 4.85 -35.64 -28.75
N LYS A 326 4.51 -36.62 -27.89
CA LYS A 326 5.52 -37.38 -27.14
C LYS A 326 6.40 -38.22 -28.06
N GLN A 327 5.81 -38.86 -29.07
CA GLN A 327 6.57 -39.61 -30.08
C GLN A 327 7.47 -38.68 -30.89
N LEU A 328 6.98 -37.52 -31.32
CA LEU A 328 7.78 -36.53 -32.03
C LEU A 328 8.96 -36.05 -31.17
N TRP A 329 8.71 -35.73 -29.90
CA TRP A 329 9.76 -35.33 -28.98
C TRP A 329 10.84 -36.41 -28.84
N LEU A 330 10.46 -37.67 -28.63
CA LEU A 330 11.40 -38.79 -28.54
C LEU A 330 12.22 -38.95 -29.83
N ILE A 331 11.56 -38.90 -31.00
CA ILE A 331 12.24 -39.01 -32.30
C ILE A 331 13.24 -37.87 -32.49
N VAL A 332 12.84 -36.63 -32.21
CA VAL A 332 13.71 -35.45 -32.36
C VAL A 332 14.89 -35.53 -31.41
N THR A 333 14.66 -35.91 -30.15
CA THR A 333 15.72 -36.08 -29.15
C THR A 333 16.68 -37.21 -29.53
N ASP A 334 16.17 -38.36 -29.99
CA ASP A 334 17.02 -39.48 -30.42
C ASP A 334 17.89 -39.09 -31.63
N ILE A 335 17.32 -38.36 -32.60
CA ILE A 335 18.07 -37.81 -33.74
C ILE A 335 19.13 -36.82 -33.26
N ALA A 336 18.79 -35.91 -32.34
CA ALA A 336 19.72 -34.94 -31.79
C ALA A 336 20.89 -35.62 -31.05
N ILE A 337 20.60 -36.60 -30.19
CA ILE A 337 21.60 -37.41 -29.48
C ILE A 337 22.51 -38.12 -30.49
N SER A 338 21.94 -38.73 -31.54
CA SER A 338 22.72 -39.41 -32.58
C SER A 338 23.67 -38.48 -33.34
N ARG A 339 23.40 -37.17 -33.33
CA ARG A 339 24.21 -36.11 -33.95
C ARG A 339 25.08 -35.34 -32.93
N GLY A 340 25.05 -35.71 -31.65
CA GLY A 340 25.79 -35.02 -30.59
C GLY A 340 25.25 -33.63 -30.24
N ILE A 341 23.98 -33.35 -30.56
CA ILE A 341 23.29 -32.10 -30.21
C ILE A 341 22.64 -32.27 -28.83
N ASP A 342 22.68 -31.22 -28.01
CA ASP A 342 22.07 -31.24 -26.68
C ASP A 342 20.54 -31.43 -26.73
N SER A 343 20.00 -32.20 -25.78
CA SER A 343 18.57 -32.53 -25.75
C SER A 343 17.68 -31.30 -25.54
N HIS A 344 18.17 -30.22 -24.92
CA HIS A 344 17.38 -29.01 -24.73
C HIS A 344 17.34 -28.13 -25.99
N GLU A 345 18.30 -28.27 -26.90
CA GLU A 345 18.36 -27.56 -28.19
C GLU A 345 17.80 -28.38 -29.35
N ALA A 346 17.54 -29.68 -29.15
CA ALA A 346 17.05 -30.60 -30.18
C ALA A 346 15.81 -30.08 -30.94
N ILE A 347 14.83 -29.52 -30.22
CA ILE A 347 13.58 -29.02 -30.81
C ILE A 347 13.82 -27.76 -31.64
N SER A 348 14.64 -26.82 -31.16
CA SER A 348 14.88 -25.57 -31.89
C SER A 348 15.66 -25.81 -33.17
N VAL A 349 16.64 -26.72 -33.15
CA VAL A 349 17.37 -27.16 -34.34
C VAL A 349 16.44 -27.88 -35.32
N PHE A 350 15.56 -28.77 -34.84
CA PHE A 350 14.59 -29.46 -35.68
C PHE A 350 13.63 -28.50 -36.39
N ILE A 351 13.06 -27.52 -35.67
CA ILE A 351 12.15 -26.54 -36.27
C ILE A 351 12.87 -25.70 -37.33
N ARG A 352 14.10 -25.25 -37.06
CA ARG A 352 14.91 -24.53 -38.05
C ARG A 352 15.21 -25.40 -39.28
N ASP A 353 15.59 -26.66 -39.10
CA ASP A 353 15.84 -27.59 -40.19
C ASP A 353 14.58 -27.80 -41.05
N VAL A 354 13.40 -27.87 -40.43
CA VAL A 354 12.11 -27.94 -41.14
C VAL A 354 11.84 -26.65 -41.90
N GLU A 355 12.00 -25.48 -41.30
CA GLU A 355 11.78 -24.19 -41.95
C GLU A 355 12.69 -23.99 -43.18
N GLU A 356 13.97 -24.33 -43.05
CA GLU A 356 14.97 -24.13 -44.10
C GLU A 356 14.84 -25.17 -45.23
N ASN A 357 14.64 -26.45 -44.89
CA ASN A 357 14.79 -27.54 -45.86
C ASN A 357 13.46 -28.13 -46.38
N TYR A 358 12.34 -27.93 -45.66
CA TYR A 358 11.07 -28.57 -46.04
C TYR A 358 10.52 -28.02 -47.36
N TYR A 359 10.62 -26.70 -47.58
CA TYR A 359 10.13 -26.08 -48.80
C TYR A 359 10.90 -26.54 -50.04
N GLU A 360 12.23 -26.63 -49.96
CA GLU A 360 13.06 -27.15 -51.05
C GLU A 360 12.74 -28.61 -51.37
N LYS A 361 12.49 -29.42 -50.34
CA LYS A 361 12.09 -30.82 -50.52
C LYS A 361 10.74 -30.95 -51.24
N LEU A 362 9.76 -30.11 -50.88
CA LEU A 362 8.44 -30.11 -51.53
C LEU A 362 8.54 -29.68 -53.00
N LEU A 363 9.38 -28.68 -53.29
CA LEU A 363 9.68 -28.28 -54.67
C LEU A 363 10.37 -29.41 -55.45
N PHE A 364 11.28 -30.13 -54.81
CA PHE A 364 11.95 -31.28 -55.42
C PHE A 364 10.96 -32.41 -55.74
N GLU A 365 10.07 -32.75 -54.82
CA GLU A 365 9.02 -33.76 -55.06
C GLU A 365 8.11 -33.37 -56.22
N ASN A 366 7.72 -32.09 -56.31
CA ASN A 366 6.95 -31.58 -57.45
C ASN A 366 7.72 -31.73 -58.78
N ARG A 367 9.03 -31.42 -58.79
CA ARG A 367 9.88 -31.64 -59.96
C ARG A 367 9.99 -33.12 -60.32
N VAL A 368 10.10 -34.02 -59.34
CA VAL A 368 10.12 -35.47 -59.57
C VAL A 368 8.80 -35.94 -60.19
N ILE A 369 7.66 -35.47 -59.69
CA ILE A 369 6.34 -35.80 -60.24
C ILE A 369 6.24 -35.28 -61.68
N GLN A 370 6.67 -34.05 -61.95
CA GLN A 370 6.69 -33.48 -63.30
C GLN A 370 7.56 -34.31 -64.24
N LYS A 371 8.77 -34.67 -63.81
CA LYS A 371 9.68 -35.50 -64.61
C LYS A 371 9.14 -36.90 -64.86
N LYS A 372 8.44 -37.50 -63.88
CA LYS A 372 7.73 -38.77 -64.08
C LYS A 372 6.62 -38.65 -65.12
N LYS A 373 5.85 -37.56 -65.11
CA LYS A 373 4.83 -37.28 -66.14
C LYS A 373 5.44 -37.08 -67.52
N GLU A 374 6.52 -36.31 -67.62
CA GLU A 374 7.26 -36.13 -68.88
C GLU A 374 7.75 -37.48 -69.41
N LEU A 375 8.33 -38.32 -68.55
CA LEU A 375 8.79 -39.65 -68.90
C LEU A 375 7.65 -40.56 -69.38
N GLU A 376 6.48 -40.51 -68.73
CA GLU A 376 5.30 -41.25 -69.16
C GLU A 376 4.82 -40.81 -70.55
N ILE A 377 4.78 -39.49 -70.81
CA ILE A 377 4.42 -38.93 -72.12
C ILE A 377 5.42 -39.40 -73.18
N THR A 378 6.72 -39.27 -72.93
CA THR A 378 7.77 -39.72 -73.86
C THR A 378 7.70 -41.22 -74.10
N ASN A 379 7.45 -42.03 -73.06
CA ASN A 379 7.30 -43.47 -73.19
C ASN A 379 6.08 -43.84 -74.03
N ASN A 380 4.94 -43.16 -73.84
CA ASN A 380 3.74 -43.37 -74.65
C ASN A 380 3.99 -42.98 -76.13
N GLN A 381 4.68 -41.88 -76.39
CA GLN A 381 5.09 -41.49 -77.74
C GLN A 381 6.03 -42.53 -78.38
N LEU A 382 6.98 -43.07 -77.60
CA LEU A 382 7.89 -44.09 -78.06
C LEU A 382 7.16 -45.40 -78.39
N ILE A 383 6.19 -45.82 -77.57
CA ILE A 383 5.32 -46.98 -77.86
C ILE A 383 4.55 -46.76 -79.16
N LEU A 384 3.96 -45.57 -79.35
CA LEU A 384 3.26 -45.22 -80.60
C LEU A 384 4.20 -45.27 -81.81
N ASN A 385 5.41 -44.70 -81.71
CA ASN A 385 6.40 -44.74 -82.78
C ASN A 385 6.84 -46.17 -83.11
N ARG A 386 7.01 -47.03 -82.09
CA ARG A 386 7.31 -48.46 -82.28
C ARG A 386 6.18 -49.17 -83.00
N HIS A 387 4.92 -48.86 -82.68
CA HIS A 387 3.76 -49.39 -83.40
C HIS A 387 3.78 -48.97 -84.87
N ILE A 388 3.97 -47.67 -85.16
CA ILE A 388 4.05 -47.14 -86.53
C ILE A 388 5.18 -47.81 -87.33
N LEU A 389 6.34 -48.03 -86.71
CA LEU A 389 7.46 -48.73 -87.34
C LEU A 389 7.17 -50.21 -87.57
N SER A 390 6.45 -50.86 -86.66
CA SER A 390 6.01 -52.25 -86.81
C SER A 390 5.02 -52.44 -87.97
N ASP A 391 4.22 -51.42 -88.26
CA ASP A 391 3.25 -51.44 -89.37
C ASP A 391 3.88 -51.25 -90.75
N GLN A 392 5.20 -50.94 -90.82
CA GLN A 392 5.91 -50.81 -92.10
C GLN A 392 6.22 -52.20 -92.71
N PRO A 393 5.80 -52.50 -93.96
CA PRO A 393 5.80 -53.86 -94.53
C PRO A 393 7.15 -54.60 -94.56
N PHE A 394 8.27 -53.88 -94.62
CA PHE A 394 9.62 -54.46 -94.72
C PHE A 394 10.48 -54.21 -93.48
N ILE A 395 10.32 -53.06 -92.83
CA ILE A 395 11.13 -52.65 -91.68
C ILE A 395 10.54 -53.22 -90.38
N GLY A 396 9.22 -53.29 -90.26
CA GLY A 396 8.54 -53.67 -89.03
C GLY A 396 8.76 -55.13 -88.63
N THR A 397 8.78 -56.05 -89.60
CA THR A 397 9.06 -57.48 -89.37
C THR A 397 10.50 -57.71 -88.90
N SER A 398 11.47 -57.01 -89.52
CA SER A 398 12.88 -57.07 -89.15
C SER A 398 13.13 -56.46 -87.76
N MET A 399 12.58 -55.28 -87.48
CA MET A 399 12.71 -54.62 -86.17
C MET A 399 12.04 -55.42 -85.05
N SER A 400 10.88 -56.01 -85.30
CA SER A 400 10.20 -56.87 -84.33
C SER A 400 11.00 -58.12 -83.98
N GLN A 401 11.71 -58.72 -84.95
CA GLN A 401 12.62 -59.84 -84.69
C GLN A 401 13.83 -59.40 -83.86
N LEU A 402 14.41 -58.23 -84.14
CA LEU A 402 15.53 -57.68 -83.38
C LEU A 402 15.12 -57.42 -81.91
N TYR A 403 13.96 -56.79 -81.68
CA TYR A 403 13.46 -56.56 -80.33
C TYR A 403 13.13 -57.86 -79.58
N ARG A 404 12.56 -58.87 -80.26
CA ARG A 404 12.33 -60.20 -79.67
C ARG A 404 13.63 -60.90 -79.25
N ASN A 405 14.72 -60.61 -79.96
CA ASN A 405 16.04 -61.13 -79.63
C ASN A 405 16.76 -60.29 -78.56
N GLY A 406 16.08 -59.32 -77.94
CA GLY A 406 16.61 -58.50 -76.86
C GLY A 406 17.51 -57.35 -77.32
N ILE A 407 17.59 -57.08 -78.63
CA ILE A 407 18.40 -55.99 -79.19
C ILE A 407 17.61 -54.69 -79.04
N THR A 408 18.13 -53.75 -78.26
CA THR A 408 17.48 -52.46 -78.00
C THR A 408 17.71 -51.46 -79.13
N GLU A 409 16.92 -50.38 -79.17
CA GLU A 409 17.14 -49.26 -80.10
C GLU A 409 18.55 -48.68 -79.97
N HIS A 410 19.07 -48.63 -78.75
CA HIS A 410 20.43 -48.17 -78.49
C HIS A 410 21.46 -49.11 -79.12
N ASP A 411 21.29 -50.42 -78.97
CA ASP A 411 22.18 -51.42 -79.56
C ASP A 411 22.17 -51.33 -81.09
N ILE A 412 21.01 -51.04 -81.71
CA ILE A 412 20.89 -50.85 -83.16
C ILE A 412 21.63 -49.58 -83.59
N VAL A 413 21.44 -48.47 -82.88
CA VAL A 413 22.13 -47.20 -83.16
C VAL A 413 23.64 -47.33 -82.95
N GLU A 414 24.07 -48.02 -81.90
CA GLU A 414 25.48 -48.28 -81.60
C GLU A 414 26.09 -49.22 -82.63
N LEU A 415 25.39 -50.28 -83.05
CA LEU A 415 25.78 -51.13 -84.18
C LEU A 415 25.92 -50.31 -85.45
N VAL A 416 24.99 -49.41 -85.76
CA VAL A 416 25.07 -48.52 -86.92
C VAL A 416 26.26 -47.57 -86.80
N HIS A 417 26.53 -47.02 -85.62
CA HIS A 417 27.71 -46.17 -85.37
C HIS A 417 29.03 -46.93 -85.50
N LEU A 418 29.12 -48.15 -84.95
CA LEU A 418 30.27 -49.05 -85.10
C LEU A 418 30.45 -49.48 -86.56
N PHE A 419 29.36 -49.72 -87.28
CA PHE A 419 29.37 -50.05 -88.69
C PHE A 419 29.83 -48.86 -89.54
N GLN A 420 29.36 -47.64 -89.25
CA GLN A 420 29.80 -46.41 -89.91
C GLN A 420 31.27 -46.08 -89.60
N ASN A 421 31.70 -46.25 -88.34
CA ASN A 421 33.07 -46.00 -87.92
C ASN A 421 34.07 -47.01 -88.51
N SER A 422 33.68 -48.28 -88.63
CA SER A 422 34.48 -49.31 -89.31
C SER A 422 34.54 -49.10 -90.82
N PHE A 423 33.46 -48.59 -91.43
CA PHE A 423 33.45 -48.18 -92.84
C PHE A 423 34.38 -46.98 -93.11
N LEU A 424 34.34 -45.96 -92.25
CA LEU A 424 35.20 -44.76 -92.35
C LEU A 424 36.68 -45.06 -92.05
N ARG A 425 36.99 -46.09 -91.24
CA ARG A 425 38.37 -46.59 -91.08
C ARG A 425 38.90 -47.24 -92.36
N ASN A 426 38.07 -48.00 -93.07
CA ASN A 426 38.47 -48.69 -94.30
C ASN A 426 38.60 -47.77 -95.53
N GLU A 427 37.98 -46.59 -95.55
CA GLU A 427 38.19 -45.61 -96.63
C GLU A 427 39.53 -44.85 -96.51
N ARG A 428 40.08 -44.70 -95.30
CA ARG A 428 41.41 -44.06 -95.14
C ARG A 428 42.53 -44.93 -95.68
N ASP A 429 42.38 -46.26 -95.65
CA ASP A 429 43.37 -47.20 -96.18
C ASP A 429 43.24 -47.45 -97.70
N LYS A 430 42.11 -47.06 -98.32
CA LYS A 430 41.90 -47.18 -99.78
C LYS A 430 42.46 -46.01 -100.61
N LYS A 431 42.91 -44.91 -99.99
CA LYS A 431 43.53 -43.78 -100.71
C LYS A 431 45.00 -44.00 -101.11
N LEU A 432 45.57 -45.20 -100.92
CA LEU A 432 46.97 -45.50 -101.22
C LEU A 432 47.21 -46.60 -102.26
N ARG A 433 46.18 -47.14 -102.92
CA ARG A 433 46.39 -48.02 -104.09
C ARG A 433 45.36 -47.79 -105.19
N THR A 434 45.88 -47.27 -106.29
CA THR A 434 45.25 -46.92 -107.56
C THR A 434 44.84 -48.16 -108.37
N GLU A 435 43.82 -47.97 -109.21
CA GLU A 435 43.58 -48.59 -110.53
C GLU A 435 43.31 -50.10 -110.65
N ALA A 436 42.53 -50.40 -111.70
CA ALA A 436 42.19 -51.70 -112.30
C ALA A 436 41.00 -52.49 -111.68
N TYR A 437 39.85 -52.29 -112.33
CA TYR A 437 38.87 -53.28 -112.79
C TYR A 437 38.39 -54.42 -111.87
N SER A 438 37.07 -54.37 -111.70
CA SER A 438 36.08 -55.46 -111.68
C SER A 438 35.82 -56.23 -110.38
N ASN A 439 34.51 -56.21 -110.09
CA ASN A 439 33.69 -57.25 -109.48
C ASN A 439 33.77 -57.47 -107.97
N GLU A 440 32.69 -57.03 -107.33
CA GLU A 440 31.83 -57.75 -106.38
C GLU A 440 32.44 -58.52 -105.21
N THR A 441 31.77 -58.35 -104.05
CA THR A 441 31.89 -59.13 -102.80
C THR A 441 33.07 -58.82 -101.86
N SER A 442 33.06 -57.62 -101.28
CA SER A 442 33.84 -57.33 -100.06
C SER A 442 33.04 -56.51 -99.04
N LYS A 443 31.82 -56.95 -98.71
CA LYS A 443 31.04 -56.44 -97.55
C LYS A 443 31.16 -57.31 -96.29
N ASN A 444 31.93 -58.41 -96.34
CA ASN A 444 31.87 -59.47 -95.32
C ASN A 444 33.02 -59.54 -94.30
N ASN A 445 33.97 -58.60 -94.32
CA ASN A 445 35.15 -58.67 -93.42
C ASN A 445 34.95 -57.95 -92.07
N GLY A 446 33.97 -57.06 -91.93
CA GLY A 446 33.71 -56.35 -90.66
C GLY A 446 33.15 -57.26 -89.55
N TRP A 447 32.33 -58.24 -89.91
CA TRP A 447 31.70 -59.16 -88.95
C TRP A 447 32.68 -60.11 -88.25
N LYS A 448 33.78 -60.47 -88.91
CA LYS A 448 34.82 -61.34 -88.30
C LYS A 448 35.62 -60.62 -87.22
N ALA A 449 35.96 -59.35 -87.44
CA ALA A 449 36.68 -58.54 -86.44
C ALA A 449 35.84 -58.29 -85.18
N LEU A 450 34.54 -58.01 -85.33
CA LEU A 450 33.61 -57.82 -84.21
C LEU A 450 33.44 -59.10 -83.35
N ALA A 451 33.42 -60.27 -84.01
CA ALA A 451 33.29 -61.56 -83.32
C ALA A 451 34.52 -61.94 -82.47
N GLU A 452 35.72 -61.50 -82.86
CA GLU A 452 36.95 -61.72 -82.09
C GLU A 452 37.06 -60.78 -80.88
N ASP A 453 36.62 -59.53 -81.00
CA ASP A 453 36.59 -58.59 -79.87
C ASP A 453 35.59 -59.01 -78.78
N LEU A 454 34.42 -59.57 -79.16
CA LEU A 454 33.42 -60.07 -78.22
C LEU A 454 33.91 -61.26 -77.38
N LYS A 455 34.80 -62.10 -77.91
CA LYS A 455 35.43 -63.20 -77.15
C LYS A 455 36.31 -62.71 -75.99
N LYS A 456 36.80 -61.48 -76.04
CA LYS A 456 37.68 -60.88 -75.02
C LYS A 456 36.90 -60.52 -73.73
N TYR A 457 35.59 -60.34 -73.83
CA TYR A 457 34.72 -59.91 -72.72
C TYR A 457 34.22 -61.07 -71.84
N ASP A 458 34.41 -62.33 -72.25
CA ASP A 458 33.97 -63.50 -71.46
C ASP A 458 34.79 -63.63 -70.15
N GLY A 459 36.07 -63.24 -70.16
CA GLY A 459 36.90 -63.19 -68.95
C GLY A 459 36.52 -62.09 -67.94
N ILE A 460 35.85 -61.02 -68.38
CA ILE A 460 35.38 -59.94 -67.49
C ILE A 460 34.17 -60.43 -66.68
N LYS A 461 33.35 -61.30 -67.25
CA LYS A 461 32.18 -61.91 -66.59
C LYS A 461 32.58 -62.76 -65.37
N GLU A 462 33.70 -63.47 -65.47
CA GLU A 462 34.24 -64.29 -64.39
C GLU A 462 34.83 -63.44 -63.25
N ALA A 463 35.50 -62.34 -63.59
CA ALA A 463 36.00 -61.37 -62.60
C ALA A 463 34.85 -60.72 -61.79
N VAL A 464 33.77 -60.31 -62.46
CA VAL A 464 32.57 -59.73 -61.82
C VAL A 464 31.91 -60.75 -60.86
N ARG A 465 31.88 -62.02 -61.25
CA ARG A 465 31.33 -63.09 -60.40
C ARG A 465 32.15 -63.28 -59.12
N TRP A 466 33.47 -63.22 -59.22
CA TRP A 466 34.35 -63.35 -58.04
C TRP A 466 34.15 -62.19 -57.06
N GLU A 467 34.04 -60.97 -57.58
CA GLU A 467 33.88 -59.78 -56.74
C GLU A 467 32.50 -59.71 -56.07
N THR A 468 31.47 -60.23 -56.74
CA THR A 468 30.13 -60.38 -56.16
C THR A 468 30.14 -61.32 -54.96
N ILE A 469 30.93 -62.40 -55.00
CA ILE A 469 31.06 -63.36 -53.88
C ILE A 469 31.76 -62.70 -52.69
N ASN A 470 32.80 -61.91 -52.92
CA ASN A 470 33.49 -61.17 -51.86
C ASN A 470 32.59 -60.13 -51.19
N LEU A 471 31.81 -59.40 -51.97
CA LEU A 471 30.87 -58.40 -51.46
C LEU A 471 29.80 -59.05 -50.55
N ASN A 472 29.30 -60.22 -50.96
CA ASN A 472 28.37 -61.00 -50.13
C ASN A 472 28.99 -61.42 -48.80
N LYS A 473 30.23 -61.93 -48.78
CA LYS A 473 30.94 -62.26 -47.54
C LYS A 473 31.15 -61.06 -46.62
N LEU A 474 31.43 -59.89 -47.18
CA LEU A 474 31.59 -58.65 -46.40
C LEU A 474 30.26 -58.23 -45.77
N ARG A 475 29.16 -58.33 -46.52
CA ARG A 475 27.81 -58.02 -46.04
C ARG A 475 27.40 -58.92 -44.88
N ASP A 476 27.75 -60.21 -44.93
CA ASP A 476 27.45 -61.14 -43.85
C ASP A 476 28.24 -60.81 -42.57
N LYS A 477 29.51 -60.41 -42.69
CA LYS A 477 30.29 -59.93 -41.53
C LYS A 477 29.71 -58.63 -40.95
N TYR A 478 29.25 -57.73 -41.82
CA TYR A 478 28.65 -56.47 -41.42
C TYR A 478 27.31 -56.68 -40.67
N SER A 479 26.51 -57.67 -41.07
CA SER A 479 25.25 -57.98 -40.39
C SER A 479 25.46 -58.52 -38.96
N VAL A 480 26.50 -59.34 -38.75
CA VAL A 480 26.91 -59.81 -37.41
C VAL A 480 27.34 -58.62 -36.55
N LEU A 481 28.17 -57.72 -37.08
CA LEU A 481 28.63 -56.54 -36.35
C LEU A 481 27.47 -55.62 -35.92
N ILE A 482 26.45 -55.45 -36.78
CA ILE A 482 25.24 -54.68 -36.44
C ILE A 482 24.48 -55.34 -35.29
N LYS A 483 24.44 -56.68 -35.25
CA LYS A 483 23.77 -57.41 -34.17
C LYS A 483 24.49 -57.17 -32.83
N ASP A 484 25.81 -57.31 -32.82
CA ASP A 484 26.63 -57.08 -31.62
C ASP A 484 26.50 -55.63 -31.11
N MET A 485 26.46 -54.66 -32.04
CA MET A 485 26.24 -53.25 -31.69
C MET A 485 24.88 -53.00 -31.04
N LYS A 486 23.82 -53.70 -31.48
CA LYS A 486 22.48 -53.62 -30.86
C LYS A 486 22.47 -54.23 -29.45
N ASP A 487 23.11 -55.39 -29.28
CA ASP A 487 23.20 -56.06 -27.98
C ASP A 487 23.98 -55.20 -26.97
N LEU A 488 25.06 -54.54 -27.41
CA LEU A 488 25.81 -53.59 -26.59
C LEU A 488 24.96 -52.36 -26.21
N SER A 489 24.20 -51.81 -27.16
CA SER A 489 23.28 -50.69 -26.91
C SER A 489 22.22 -51.03 -25.86
N TYR A 490 21.66 -52.25 -25.91
CA TYR A 490 20.72 -52.74 -24.92
C TYR A 490 21.33 -52.85 -23.51
N LEU A 491 22.58 -53.33 -23.41
CA LEU A 491 23.32 -53.36 -22.15
C LEU A 491 23.54 -51.97 -21.57
N TYR A 492 23.92 -50.99 -22.41
CA TYR A 492 24.10 -49.60 -21.98
C TYR A 492 22.80 -48.98 -21.46
N GLN A 493 21.68 -49.18 -22.16
CA GLN A 493 20.37 -48.69 -21.72
C GLN A 493 19.97 -49.30 -20.36
N THR A 494 20.23 -50.59 -20.17
CA THR A 494 19.95 -51.29 -18.91
C THR A 494 20.81 -50.74 -17.76
N ALA A 495 22.10 -50.53 -18.01
CA ALA A 495 23.00 -49.94 -17.02
C ALA A 495 22.59 -48.51 -16.64
N PHE A 496 22.21 -47.69 -17.61
CA PHE A 496 21.71 -46.34 -17.38
C PHE A 496 20.44 -46.33 -16.52
N HIS A 497 19.51 -47.24 -16.77
CA HIS A 497 18.29 -47.35 -15.99
C HIS A 497 18.56 -47.74 -14.52
N LEU A 498 19.50 -48.66 -14.30
CA LEU A 498 19.96 -49.04 -12.96
C LEU A 498 20.60 -47.86 -12.20
N ILE A 499 21.44 -47.07 -12.87
CA ILE A 499 22.07 -45.88 -12.28
C ILE A 499 21.01 -44.87 -11.86
N ASN A 500 20.01 -44.60 -12.70
CA ASN A 500 18.93 -43.67 -12.37
C ASN A 500 18.09 -44.18 -11.19
N LEU A 501 17.81 -45.48 -11.12
CA LEU A 501 17.10 -46.09 -10.01
C LEU A 501 17.87 -45.92 -8.68
N LEU A 502 19.19 -46.11 -8.71
CA LEU A 502 20.05 -45.87 -7.56
C LEU A 502 20.08 -44.40 -7.16
N ASN A 503 20.15 -43.47 -8.12
CA ASN A 503 20.19 -42.03 -7.84
C ASN A 503 18.87 -41.51 -7.25
N ASN A 504 17.74 -42.01 -7.74
CA ASN A 504 16.42 -41.70 -7.19
C ASN A 504 16.29 -42.23 -5.75
N SER A 505 16.76 -43.45 -5.51
CA SER A 505 16.79 -44.04 -4.16
C SER A 505 17.65 -43.20 -3.20
N TYR A 506 18.85 -42.80 -3.65
CA TYR A 506 19.73 -41.92 -2.89
C TYR A 506 19.08 -40.57 -2.57
N SER A 507 18.44 -39.94 -3.54
CA SER A 507 17.76 -38.64 -3.37
C SER A 507 16.60 -38.74 -2.39
N TYR A 508 15.82 -39.83 -2.45
CA TYR A 508 14.76 -40.12 -1.49
C TYR A 508 15.32 -40.26 -0.06
N PHE A 509 16.37 -41.09 0.13
CA PHE A 509 16.99 -41.25 1.45
C PHE A 509 17.62 -39.97 1.97
N LYS A 510 18.25 -39.17 1.10
CA LYS A 510 18.79 -37.87 1.46
C LYS A 510 17.70 -36.91 1.94
N GLY A 511 16.60 -36.78 1.19
CA GLY A 511 15.46 -35.96 1.60
C GLY A 511 14.82 -36.42 2.92
N TYR A 512 14.74 -37.73 3.14
CA TYR A 512 14.31 -38.30 4.41
C TYR A 512 15.26 -37.91 5.56
N PHE A 513 16.57 -38.05 5.36
CA PHE A 513 17.59 -37.66 6.35
C PHE A 513 17.55 -36.16 6.67
N ASP A 514 17.44 -35.31 5.65
CA ASP A 514 17.36 -33.84 5.81
C ASP A 514 16.09 -33.44 6.58
N GLN A 515 14.96 -34.12 6.32
CA GLN A 515 13.71 -33.92 7.06
C GLN A 515 13.81 -34.35 8.53
N CYS A 516 14.52 -35.45 8.80
CA CYS A 516 14.79 -35.90 10.17
C CYS A 516 15.70 -34.93 10.92
N GLN A 517 16.73 -34.36 10.28
CA GLN A 517 17.60 -33.35 10.89
C GLN A 517 16.83 -32.07 11.24
N ASN A 518 16.01 -31.55 10.33
CA ASN A 518 15.30 -30.28 10.53
C ASN A 518 14.25 -30.29 11.64
N LYS A 519 13.75 -31.46 12.06
CA LYS A 519 12.72 -31.56 13.08
C LYS A 519 13.23 -31.84 14.50
N ASN A 520 14.55 -31.98 14.73
CA ASN A 520 15.10 -32.40 16.04
C ASN A 520 14.42 -33.67 16.61
N ILE A 521 13.90 -34.57 15.76
CA ILE A 521 13.23 -35.83 16.18
C ILE A 521 14.26 -36.97 16.20
N PHE A 522 15.47 -36.71 16.72
CA PHE A 522 16.47 -37.75 16.96
C PHE A 522 16.48 -38.14 18.45
N ASN A 523 15.36 -38.69 18.92
CA ASN A 523 15.40 -39.67 20.02
C ASN A 523 15.37 -41.05 19.39
N PHE A 524 16.52 -41.50 18.89
CA PHE A 524 16.71 -42.88 18.44
C PHE A 524 16.69 -43.78 19.68
N MET A 525 15.59 -44.52 19.88
CA MET A 525 15.62 -45.72 20.70
C MET A 525 16.41 -46.79 19.93
N PRO A 526 17.52 -47.33 20.46
CA PRO A 526 18.35 -48.29 19.76
C PRO A 526 17.70 -49.66 19.89
N GLY A 527 16.77 -49.98 19.01
CA GLY A 527 16.04 -51.24 19.09
C GLY A 527 15.12 -51.48 17.93
N ASN A 528 15.65 -51.48 16.70
CA ASN A 528 15.22 -52.39 15.64
C ASN A 528 16.09 -52.15 14.40
N ARG A 529 16.94 -53.14 14.09
CA ARG A 529 17.80 -53.14 12.91
C ARG A 529 16.93 -53.28 11.66
N LEU A 530 16.67 -52.18 10.96
CA LEU A 530 16.27 -52.23 9.56
C LEU A 530 17.52 -52.54 8.74
N VAL A 531 17.71 -53.82 8.43
CA VAL A 531 18.68 -54.26 7.43
C VAL A 531 18.11 -53.86 6.06
N PRO A 532 18.80 -53.07 5.24
CA PRO A 532 18.34 -52.79 3.89
C PRO A 532 18.37 -54.10 3.09
N LEU A 533 17.20 -54.51 2.62
CA LEU A 533 17.04 -55.69 1.78
C LEU A 533 17.61 -55.38 0.38
N ILE A 534 18.88 -55.73 0.16
CA ILE A 534 19.49 -55.71 -1.17
C ILE A 534 18.98 -56.95 -1.90
N ILE A 535 17.99 -56.80 -2.77
CA ILE A 535 17.56 -57.85 -3.69
C ILE A 535 18.57 -57.87 -4.86
N LEU A 536 19.56 -58.76 -4.78
CA LEU A 536 20.40 -59.10 -5.93
C LEU A 536 19.55 -59.94 -6.90
N VAL A 537 19.10 -59.31 -7.98
CA VAL A 537 18.50 -60.04 -9.12
C VAL A 537 19.64 -60.68 -9.91
N SER A 538 19.91 -61.96 -9.69
CA SER A 538 20.80 -62.73 -10.57
C SER A 538 20.05 -63.09 -11.85
N HIS A 539 20.50 -62.58 -12.99
CA HIS A 539 20.06 -63.13 -14.28
C HIS A 539 20.69 -64.52 -14.48
N PRO A 540 19.90 -65.56 -14.81
CA PRO A 540 20.46 -66.85 -15.16
C PRO A 540 21.17 -66.71 -16.52
N SER A 541 22.50 -66.89 -16.53
CA SER A 541 23.25 -67.07 -17.76
C SER A 541 22.71 -68.32 -18.46
N LYS A 542 22.11 -68.14 -19.65
CA LYS A 542 21.85 -69.26 -20.55
C LYS A 542 23.21 -69.89 -20.87
N ASN A 543 23.37 -71.13 -20.42
CA ASN A 543 24.45 -72.00 -20.88
C ASN A 543 24.35 -72.12 -22.40
N ASP A 544 25.39 -71.64 -23.08
CA ASP A 544 25.72 -72.09 -24.43
C ASP A 544 26.05 -73.58 -24.35
N LYS A 545 25.16 -74.40 -24.91
CA LYS A 545 25.52 -75.75 -25.30
C LYS A 545 26.04 -75.69 -26.72
N GLU A 546 27.30 -76.09 -26.83
CA GLU A 546 27.96 -76.60 -28.02
C GLU A 546 27.00 -77.44 -28.89
N GLU A 547 26.94 -77.12 -30.18
CA GLU A 547 26.73 -78.11 -31.24
C GLU A 547 27.88 -77.96 -32.25
N GLU A 548 28.97 -78.68 -31.98
CA GLU A 548 29.72 -79.37 -33.03
C GLU A 548 28.85 -80.54 -33.51
N ARG A 549 28.48 -80.56 -34.80
CA ARG A 549 28.69 -81.68 -35.75
C ARG A 549 27.96 -81.47 -37.07
N ASP A 550 28.72 -81.79 -38.12
CA ASP A 550 28.43 -81.98 -39.56
C ASP A 550 28.30 -80.74 -40.47
#